data_AF-A0A0S8EGT5-F1
#
_entry.id   AF-A0A0S8EGT5-F1
#
_cell.length_a   1.000
_cell.length_b   1.000
_cell.length_c   1.000
_cell.angle_alpha   90.00
_cell.angle_beta   90.00
_cell.angle_gamma   90.00
#
_symmetry.space_group_name_H-M   'P 1'
#
loop_
_entity.id
_entity.type
_entity.pdbx_description
1 polymer ?
#
loop_
_entity_poly.entity_id
_entity_poly.type
_entity_poly.pdbx_seq_one_letter_code
_entity_poly.pdbx_strand_id
1 'polypeptide(L)'
;MPHARQTLVAAVTLLAVSWSTHAATPAKPEGCTPDQARMLAIRAAQVDAVSRLAETVLAARVSAVRTLGQAIGPGSAKEIALRVFLRAAQRVGEPRVYSDGVAEVDVEVPVDAVARQVAALYTPGEHETGDLADLAYVAVDGYVRAGGRGRAPSDPSPEALAGLESVPLEGLPEMFPAGWERVTATGRVEAIRAARIRAYSAMAEHLKGVYLGPKETVGGLVDGLSASEAMFDAFVRSLPVAGPVRMMPDGIAEVDVAVMVPDVIQVLKDIRTLRGAATWTDERIDRLSLRLKSRRLVTTGHGMPPASEVRPADAAVVAGGVALPDWAAETIEAHGEAPFSADMADREEARVLAARSAKVRALSAVAKQVDDVALGDGVTVRQRAATDSRFRRDLTTFLSGVRTVASRPTEDGKGWEVALRLPLLRLYEFSLPHD
;
A
#
# COMPACT_ATOMS: atom_id res chain seq x y z
N MET A 1 -16.60 -80.04 23.76
CA MET A 1 -16.54 -78.56 23.70
C MET A 1 -16.29 -78.14 22.26
N PRO A 2 -17.28 -77.52 21.62
CA PRO A 2 -16.99 -76.38 20.73
C PRO A 2 -17.96 -75.21 21.02
N HIS A 3 -17.42 -74.00 21.12
CA HIS A 3 -18.20 -72.78 21.36
C HIS A 3 -18.83 -72.26 20.06
N ALA A 4 -20.16 -72.24 20.03
CA ALA A 4 -20.97 -71.54 19.05
C ALA A 4 -20.88 -70.01 19.30
N ARG A 5 -20.51 -69.24 18.27
CA ARG A 5 -20.57 -67.77 18.29
C ARG A 5 -21.94 -67.33 17.77
N GLN A 6 -22.74 -66.73 18.64
CA GLN A 6 -23.97 -66.01 18.28
C GLN A 6 -23.62 -64.62 17.75
N THR A 7 -24.06 -64.34 16.53
CA THR A 7 -24.01 -63.02 15.88
C THR A 7 -25.26 -62.24 16.30
N LEU A 8 -25.06 -61.14 17.02
CA LEU A 8 -26.12 -60.21 17.44
C LEU A 8 -26.19 -59.09 16.40
N VAL A 9 -27.25 -59.06 15.60
CA VAL A 9 -27.52 -57.98 14.63
C VAL A 9 -28.34 -56.91 15.36
N ALA A 10 -27.69 -55.80 15.71
CA ALA A 10 -28.36 -54.62 16.26
C ALA A 10 -28.94 -53.78 15.11
N ALA A 11 -30.28 -53.70 15.07
CA ALA A 11 -31.00 -52.79 14.20
C ALA A 11 -30.84 -51.35 14.71
N VAL A 12 -30.15 -50.51 13.93
CA VAL A 12 -30.02 -49.06 14.18
C VAL A 12 -31.13 -48.35 13.41
N THR A 13 -32.12 -47.86 14.14
CA THR A 13 -33.22 -47.04 13.62
C THR A 13 -32.72 -45.60 13.42
N LEU A 14 -32.56 -45.17 12.16
CA LEU A 14 -32.21 -43.80 11.78
C LEU A 14 -33.45 -42.88 11.91
N LEU A 15 -33.44 -42.02 12.93
CA LEU A 15 -34.34 -40.86 13.02
C LEU A 15 -33.77 -39.73 12.15
N ALA A 16 -34.40 -39.49 11.00
CA ALA A 16 -34.10 -38.33 10.17
C ALA A 16 -34.71 -37.08 10.81
N VAL A 17 -33.88 -36.28 11.49
CA VAL A 17 -34.24 -34.92 11.91
C VAL A 17 -34.03 -34.00 10.71
N SER A 18 -35.11 -33.52 10.10
CA SER A 18 -35.07 -32.52 9.04
C SER A 18 -34.74 -31.14 9.62
N TRP A 19 -33.50 -30.71 9.47
CA TRP A 19 -33.09 -29.34 9.80
C TRP A 19 -33.46 -28.44 8.62
N SER A 20 -34.56 -27.70 8.73
CA SER A 20 -34.90 -26.65 7.78
C SER A 20 -33.94 -25.47 7.98
N THR A 21 -32.79 -25.53 7.29
CA THR A 21 -31.87 -24.39 7.15
C THR A 21 -32.56 -23.31 6.33
N HIS A 22 -33.19 -22.35 7.01
CA HIS A 22 -33.57 -21.09 6.40
C HIS A 22 -32.27 -20.35 6.08
N ALA A 23 -31.85 -20.40 4.82
CA ALA A 23 -30.78 -19.57 4.31
C ALA A 23 -31.24 -18.11 4.39
N ALA A 24 -30.90 -17.43 5.49
CA ALA A 24 -31.09 -15.99 5.61
C ALA A 24 -30.34 -15.34 4.44
N THR A 25 -31.07 -14.70 3.54
CA THR A 25 -30.49 -13.90 2.47
C THR A 25 -29.59 -12.86 3.13
N PRO A 26 -28.27 -12.85 2.87
CA PRO A 26 -27.37 -11.93 3.53
C PRO A 26 -27.80 -10.50 3.20
N ALA A 27 -27.98 -9.68 4.24
CA ALA A 27 -28.33 -8.28 4.09
C ALA A 27 -27.29 -7.60 3.19
N LYS A 28 -27.78 -6.95 2.13
CA LYS A 28 -26.95 -6.18 1.21
C LYS A 28 -26.31 -5.03 2.00
N PRO A 29 -24.98 -4.81 1.93
CA PRO A 29 -24.35 -3.68 2.62
C PRO A 29 -24.98 -2.38 2.12
N GLU A 30 -25.50 -1.58 3.05
CA GLU A 30 -26.13 -0.30 2.72
C GLU A 30 -25.06 0.67 2.18
N GLY A 31 -25.39 1.45 1.15
CA GLY A 31 -24.48 2.46 0.59
C GLY A 31 -23.43 1.98 -0.43
N CYS A 32 -23.36 0.69 -0.75
CA CYS A 32 -22.45 0.16 -1.80
C CYS A 32 -23.15 -0.21 -3.10
N THR A 33 -22.51 0.08 -4.23
CA THR A 33 -22.84 -0.61 -5.49
C THR A 33 -22.41 -2.09 -5.40
N PRO A 34 -23.07 -3.01 -6.14
CA PRO A 34 -22.68 -4.42 -6.16
C PRO A 34 -21.20 -4.63 -6.56
N ASP A 35 -20.69 -3.82 -7.48
CA ASP A 35 -19.28 -3.88 -7.91
C ASP A 35 -18.33 -3.39 -6.81
N GLN A 36 -18.70 -2.33 -6.09
CA GLN A 36 -17.93 -1.87 -4.93
C GLN A 36 -17.88 -2.94 -3.83
N ALA A 37 -19.03 -3.55 -3.50
CA ALA A 37 -19.09 -4.64 -2.54
C ALA A 37 -18.24 -5.84 -2.98
N ARG A 38 -18.27 -6.19 -4.28
CA ARG A 38 -17.41 -7.23 -4.86
C ARG A 38 -15.93 -6.91 -4.67
N MET A 39 -15.50 -5.68 -4.97
CA MET A 39 -14.10 -5.28 -4.84
C MET A 39 -13.63 -5.22 -3.37
N LEU A 40 -14.49 -4.78 -2.45
CA LEU A 40 -14.21 -4.82 -1.01
C LEU A 40 -14.05 -6.25 -0.50
N ALA A 41 -14.92 -7.17 -0.94
CA ALA A 41 -14.82 -8.58 -0.59
C ALA A 41 -13.49 -9.18 -1.08
N ILE A 42 -13.08 -8.88 -2.32
CA ILE A 42 -11.80 -9.34 -2.89
C ILE A 42 -10.61 -8.81 -2.07
N ARG A 43 -10.63 -7.52 -1.68
CA ARG A 43 -9.57 -6.93 -0.84
C ARG A 43 -9.50 -7.56 0.54
N ALA A 44 -10.65 -7.75 1.18
CA ALA A 44 -10.72 -8.43 2.47
C ALA A 44 -10.15 -9.86 2.37
N ALA A 45 -10.49 -10.58 1.29
CA ALA A 45 -9.98 -11.92 1.03
C ALA A 45 -8.47 -11.92 0.82
N GLN A 46 -7.93 -10.93 0.09
CA GLN A 46 -6.49 -10.79 -0.11
C GLN A 46 -5.74 -10.50 1.20
N VAL A 47 -6.28 -9.64 2.07
CA VAL A 47 -5.70 -9.35 3.38
C VAL A 47 -5.70 -10.59 4.28
N ASP A 48 -6.79 -11.36 4.29
CA ASP A 48 -6.85 -12.66 4.98
C ASP A 48 -5.83 -13.65 4.40
N ALA A 49 -5.71 -13.73 3.07
CA ALA A 49 -4.78 -14.64 2.38
C ALA A 49 -3.32 -14.33 2.76
N VAL A 50 -2.92 -13.06 2.73
CA VAL A 50 -1.57 -12.62 3.15
C VAL A 50 -1.34 -12.86 4.65
N SER A 51 -2.37 -12.71 5.48
CA SER A 51 -2.25 -12.96 6.92
C SER A 51 -2.00 -14.45 7.21
N ARG A 52 -2.77 -15.33 6.56
CA ARG A 52 -2.58 -16.79 6.59
C ARG A 52 -1.24 -17.22 5.99
N LEU A 53 -0.79 -16.54 4.94
CA LEU A 53 0.53 -16.77 4.36
C LEU A 53 1.63 -16.48 5.39
N ALA A 54 1.53 -15.34 6.07
CA ALA A 54 2.47 -14.98 7.13
C ALA A 54 2.44 -15.96 8.30
N GLU A 55 1.26 -16.40 8.73
CA GLU A 55 1.13 -17.44 9.76
C GLU A 55 1.77 -18.76 9.33
N THR A 56 1.56 -19.18 8.07
CA THR A 56 2.13 -20.39 7.50
C THR A 56 3.66 -20.32 7.48
N VAL A 57 4.22 -19.19 7.02
CA VAL A 57 5.67 -18.96 7.01
C VAL A 57 6.24 -18.91 8.44
N LEU A 58 5.57 -18.25 9.38
CA LEU A 58 6.02 -18.17 10.78
C LEU A 58 5.86 -19.52 11.52
N ALA A 59 4.93 -20.37 11.11
CA ALA A 59 4.76 -21.71 11.65
C ALA A 59 5.76 -22.73 11.09
N ALA A 60 6.46 -22.40 10.00
CA ALA A 60 7.47 -23.27 9.42
C ALA A 60 8.55 -23.62 10.46
N ARG A 61 8.92 -24.89 10.53
CA ARG A 61 9.97 -25.36 11.44
C ARG A 61 11.32 -24.92 10.89
N VAL A 62 12.14 -24.33 11.74
CA VAL A 62 13.54 -23.98 11.44
C VAL A 62 14.52 -24.89 12.19
N SER A 63 14.01 -25.66 13.15
CA SER A 63 14.75 -26.71 13.82
C SER A 63 13.79 -27.79 14.33
N ALA A 64 14.37 -28.87 14.87
CA ALA A 64 13.60 -29.96 15.48
C ALA A 64 12.66 -29.49 16.61
N VAL A 65 12.88 -28.34 17.23
CA VAL A 65 12.11 -27.89 18.41
C VAL A 65 11.56 -26.46 18.31
N ARG A 66 11.86 -25.71 17.25
CA ARG A 66 11.39 -24.31 17.10
C ARG A 66 10.80 -24.02 15.73
N THR A 67 9.79 -23.16 15.71
CA THR A 67 9.26 -22.53 14.49
C THR A 67 9.98 -21.22 14.18
N LEU A 68 9.86 -20.74 12.95
CA LEU A 68 10.43 -19.46 12.52
C LEU A 68 9.91 -18.30 13.39
N GLY A 69 8.62 -18.29 13.71
CA GLY A 69 8.00 -17.28 14.57
C GLY A 69 8.56 -17.29 15.99
N GLN A 70 8.86 -18.47 16.55
CA GLN A 70 9.54 -18.58 17.85
C GLN A 70 11.00 -18.10 17.78
N ALA A 71 11.69 -18.33 16.66
CA ALA A 71 13.07 -17.88 16.45
C ALA A 71 13.19 -16.37 16.21
N ILE A 72 12.19 -15.76 15.55
CA ILE A 72 12.13 -14.32 15.26
C ILE A 72 11.62 -13.52 16.47
N GLY A 73 10.73 -14.11 17.27
CA GLY A 73 10.07 -13.47 18.42
C GLY A 73 8.89 -12.56 18.01
N PRO A 74 7.76 -12.63 18.73
CA PRO A 74 6.56 -11.87 18.38
C PRO A 74 6.77 -10.36 18.54
N GLY A 75 6.36 -9.59 17.53
CA GLY A 75 6.45 -8.13 17.51
C GLY A 75 7.86 -7.59 17.25
N SER A 76 8.84 -8.44 16.95
CA SER A 76 10.20 -7.99 16.67
C SER A 76 10.28 -7.25 15.33
N ALA A 77 11.32 -6.42 15.16
CA ALA A 77 11.59 -5.74 13.89
C ALA A 77 11.74 -6.73 12.72
N LYS A 78 12.28 -7.92 12.99
CA LYS A 78 12.43 -9.01 12.03
C LYS A 78 11.05 -9.56 11.61
N GLU A 79 10.11 -9.78 12.54
CA GLU A 79 8.75 -10.20 12.20
C GLU A 79 8.03 -9.16 11.34
N ILE A 80 8.13 -7.89 11.72
CA ILE A 80 7.52 -6.77 10.99
C ILE A 80 8.07 -6.71 9.57
N ALA A 81 9.40 -6.78 9.40
CA ALA A 81 10.05 -6.78 8.10
C ALA A 81 9.62 -7.97 7.23
N LEU A 82 9.49 -9.17 7.81
CA LEU A 82 8.99 -10.35 7.11
C LEU A 82 7.54 -10.16 6.65
N ARG A 83 6.66 -9.64 7.51
CA ARG A 83 5.26 -9.36 7.15
C ARG A 83 5.15 -8.31 6.05
N VAL A 84 5.99 -7.27 6.06
CA VAL A 84 6.04 -6.28 4.98
C VAL A 84 6.45 -6.94 3.66
N PHE A 85 7.47 -7.79 3.67
CA PHE A 85 7.86 -8.56 2.48
C PHE A 85 6.71 -9.42 1.95
N LEU A 86 6.01 -10.16 2.81
CA LEU A 86 4.91 -11.05 2.40
C LEU A 86 3.67 -10.31 1.87
N ARG A 87 3.51 -9.00 2.14
CA ARG A 87 2.45 -8.19 1.51
C ARG A 87 2.65 -8.02 0.00
N ALA A 88 3.86 -8.24 -0.50
CA ALA A 88 4.16 -8.24 -1.93
C ALA A 88 3.91 -9.61 -2.60
N ALA A 89 3.36 -10.59 -1.87
CA ALA A 89 3.00 -11.89 -2.44
C ALA A 89 2.05 -11.72 -3.63
N GLN A 90 2.30 -12.51 -4.68
CA GLN A 90 1.54 -12.42 -5.91
C GLN A 90 0.21 -13.14 -5.76
N ARG A 91 -0.85 -12.58 -6.34
CA ARG A 91 -2.13 -13.26 -6.44
C ARG A 91 -2.04 -14.34 -7.52
N VAL A 92 -2.53 -15.53 -7.20
CA VAL A 92 -2.61 -16.65 -8.14
C VAL A 92 -4.04 -16.80 -8.63
N GLY A 93 -4.22 -16.76 -9.95
CA GLY A 93 -5.53 -16.92 -10.58
C GLY A 93 -6.48 -15.73 -10.38
N GLU A 94 -7.72 -15.94 -10.81
CA GLU A 94 -8.79 -14.96 -10.68
C GLU A 94 -9.51 -15.07 -9.31
N PRO A 95 -9.86 -13.94 -8.67
CA PRO A 95 -10.66 -13.97 -7.45
C PRO A 95 -12.02 -14.68 -7.66
N ARG A 96 -12.32 -15.62 -6.79
CA ARG A 96 -13.59 -16.37 -6.80
C ARG A 96 -14.61 -15.64 -5.95
N VAL A 97 -15.64 -15.06 -6.55
CA VAL A 97 -16.69 -14.33 -5.80
C VAL A 97 -17.99 -15.13 -5.85
N TYR A 98 -18.51 -15.46 -4.68
CA TYR A 98 -19.71 -16.26 -4.52
C TYR A 98 -20.96 -15.39 -4.39
N SER A 99 -22.11 -16.00 -4.66
CA SER A 99 -23.43 -15.33 -4.59
C SER A 99 -23.80 -14.78 -3.21
N ASP A 100 -23.16 -15.26 -2.16
CA ASP A 100 -23.35 -14.79 -0.79
C ASP A 100 -22.50 -13.55 -0.45
N GLY A 101 -21.76 -13.01 -1.42
CA GLY A 101 -20.89 -11.84 -1.26
C GLY A 101 -19.53 -12.14 -0.65
N VAL A 102 -19.17 -13.42 -0.45
CA VAL A 102 -17.82 -13.83 -0.05
C VAL A 102 -16.94 -13.90 -1.28
N ALA A 103 -15.71 -13.42 -1.15
CA ALA A 103 -14.65 -13.61 -2.13
C ALA A 103 -13.56 -14.54 -1.56
N GLU A 104 -12.93 -15.28 -2.46
CA GLU A 104 -11.77 -16.13 -2.21
C GLU A 104 -10.62 -15.69 -3.12
N VAL A 105 -9.43 -15.56 -2.52
CA VAL A 105 -8.20 -15.15 -3.19
C VAL A 105 -7.07 -16.05 -2.71
N ASP A 106 -6.28 -16.55 -3.65
CA ASP A 106 -5.06 -17.29 -3.35
C ASP A 106 -3.85 -16.39 -3.60
N VAL A 107 -2.88 -16.44 -2.68
CA VAL A 107 -1.59 -15.76 -2.83
C VAL A 107 -0.46 -16.77 -2.73
N GLU A 108 0.63 -16.49 -3.43
CA GLU A 108 1.85 -17.30 -3.37
C GLU A 108 3.10 -16.46 -3.27
N VAL A 109 4.11 -17.05 -2.63
CA VAL A 109 5.47 -16.51 -2.59
C VAL A 109 6.47 -17.65 -2.84
N PRO A 110 7.49 -17.43 -3.70
CA PRO A 110 8.56 -18.41 -3.90
C PRO A 110 9.31 -18.69 -2.60
N VAL A 111 9.58 -19.96 -2.31
CA VAL A 111 10.24 -20.39 -1.07
C VAL A 111 11.68 -19.88 -1.00
N ASP A 112 12.37 -19.81 -2.13
CA ASP A 112 13.71 -19.25 -2.23
C ASP A 112 13.73 -17.75 -1.86
N ALA A 113 12.69 -17.01 -2.26
CA ALA A 113 12.54 -15.60 -1.91
C ALA A 113 12.29 -15.42 -0.40
N VAL A 114 11.47 -16.27 0.20
CA VAL A 114 11.26 -16.28 1.66
C VAL A 114 12.56 -16.62 2.39
N ALA A 115 13.28 -17.66 1.95
CA ALA A 115 14.53 -18.08 2.58
C ALA A 115 15.60 -16.98 2.49
N ARG A 116 15.76 -16.32 1.33
CA ARG A 116 16.65 -15.16 1.16
C ARG A 116 16.26 -14.01 2.09
N GLN A 117 14.97 -13.71 2.17
CA GLN A 117 14.48 -12.65 3.05
C GLN A 117 14.77 -12.97 4.52
N VAL A 118 14.47 -14.19 4.97
CA VAL A 118 14.73 -14.63 6.35
C VAL A 118 16.23 -14.57 6.64
N ALA A 119 17.10 -15.07 5.77
CA ALA A 119 18.54 -14.98 5.94
C ALA A 119 19.03 -13.53 6.07
N ALA A 120 18.44 -12.59 5.31
CA ALA A 120 18.77 -11.17 5.40
C ALA A 120 18.33 -10.50 6.70
N LEU A 121 17.39 -11.09 7.46
CA LEU A 121 16.93 -10.55 8.74
C LEU A 121 17.93 -10.78 9.88
N TYR A 122 18.96 -11.61 9.69
CA TYR A 122 19.89 -11.97 10.73
C TYR A 122 21.33 -11.59 10.38
N THR A 123 22.14 -11.42 11.42
CA THR A 123 23.56 -11.14 11.28
C THR A 123 24.32 -12.44 11.04
N PRO A 124 25.38 -12.47 10.20
CA PRO A 124 26.27 -13.62 10.11
C PRO A 124 26.73 -14.06 11.50
N GLY A 125 26.52 -15.33 11.84
CA GLY A 125 26.86 -15.90 13.16
C GLY A 125 25.77 -15.78 14.23
N GLU A 126 24.67 -15.05 14.00
CA GLU A 126 23.50 -15.00 14.89
C GLU A 126 22.63 -16.27 14.80
N HIS A 127 22.99 -17.19 13.91
CA HIS A 127 22.26 -18.41 13.61
C HIS A 127 23.06 -19.67 13.96
N GLU A 128 22.45 -20.55 14.76
CA GLU A 128 22.49 -21.98 14.45
C GLU A 128 21.61 -22.15 13.21
N THR A 129 22.20 -22.14 12.01
CA THR A 129 21.51 -22.38 10.75
C THR A 129 21.07 -23.85 10.70
N GLY A 130 20.11 -24.22 11.55
CA GLY A 130 19.23 -25.33 11.27
C GLY A 130 18.56 -25.03 9.94
N ASP A 131 18.71 -25.97 9.02
CA ASP A 131 18.43 -25.86 7.60
C ASP A 131 17.14 -25.07 7.31
N LEU A 132 17.27 -23.89 6.68
CA LEU A 132 16.12 -23.28 5.99
C LEU A 132 15.60 -24.22 4.88
N ALA A 133 16.31 -25.31 4.56
CA ALA A 133 15.80 -26.41 3.76
C ALA A 133 14.49 -26.99 4.31
N ASP A 134 14.20 -26.88 5.61
CA ASP A 134 12.91 -27.31 6.18
C ASP A 134 11.72 -26.41 5.77
N LEU A 135 11.95 -25.19 5.26
CA LEU A 135 10.90 -24.42 4.57
C LEU A 135 10.37 -25.16 3.34
N ALA A 136 11.17 -26.04 2.72
CA ALA A 136 10.72 -26.86 1.61
C ALA A 136 9.60 -27.83 2.00
N TYR A 137 9.43 -28.15 3.29
CA TYR A 137 8.36 -29.04 3.74
C TYR A 137 6.97 -28.37 3.70
N VAL A 138 6.94 -27.04 3.71
CA VAL A 138 5.70 -26.24 3.60
C VAL A 138 5.43 -25.85 2.13
N ALA A 139 6.41 -26.09 1.26
CA ALA A 139 6.33 -25.76 -0.15
C ALA A 139 5.50 -26.77 -0.93
N VAL A 140 4.62 -26.28 -1.80
CA VAL A 140 4.05 -27.07 -2.90
C VAL A 140 4.60 -26.46 -4.19
N ASP A 141 5.31 -27.27 -4.98
CA ASP A 141 5.95 -26.85 -6.23
C ASP A 141 6.93 -25.66 -6.09
N GLY A 142 7.58 -25.52 -4.93
CA GLY A 142 8.52 -24.43 -4.66
C GLY A 142 7.89 -23.12 -4.19
N TYR A 143 6.58 -23.11 -3.91
CA TYR A 143 5.85 -21.95 -3.41
C TYR A 143 5.20 -22.22 -2.06
N VAL A 144 5.15 -21.19 -1.21
CA VAL A 144 4.24 -21.16 -0.06
C VAL A 144 2.94 -20.51 -0.53
N ARG A 145 1.82 -21.22 -0.41
CA ARG A 145 0.50 -20.77 -0.84
C ARG A 145 -0.44 -20.62 0.33
N ALA A 146 -1.30 -19.60 0.28
CA ALA A 146 -2.40 -19.45 1.21
C ALA A 146 -3.63 -18.88 0.52
N GLY A 147 -4.79 -19.46 0.81
CA GLY A 147 -6.09 -18.96 0.40
C GLY A 147 -6.74 -18.17 1.52
N GLY A 148 -7.26 -16.99 1.19
CA GLY A 148 -8.03 -16.14 2.11
C GLY A 148 -9.48 -16.00 1.68
N ARG A 149 -10.34 -15.76 2.65
CA ARG A 149 -11.78 -15.54 2.46
C ARG A 149 -12.16 -14.19 3.06
N GLY A 150 -12.91 -13.40 2.32
CA GLY A 150 -13.32 -12.07 2.77
C GLY A 150 -14.73 -11.72 2.32
N ARG A 151 -15.44 -10.96 3.14
CA ARG A 151 -16.74 -10.38 2.80
C ARG A 151 -16.62 -8.86 2.91
N ALA A 152 -17.37 -8.13 2.09
CA ALA A 152 -17.49 -6.70 2.26
C ALA A 152 -18.06 -6.38 3.66
N PRO A 153 -17.57 -5.33 4.34
CA PRO A 153 -18.21 -4.83 5.55
C PRO A 153 -19.68 -4.50 5.27
N SER A 154 -20.57 -4.77 6.24
CA SER A 154 -21.99 -4.42 6.14
C SER A 154 -22.23 -2.91 6.06
N ASP A 155 -21.32 -2.13 6.65
CA ASP A 155 -21.28 -0.68 6.62
C ASP A 155 -19.82 -0.24 6.34
N PRO A 156 -19.41 -0.22 5.06
CA PRO A 156 -18.05 0.16 4.72
C PRO A 156 -17.88 1.66 4.89
N SER A 157 -16.83 2.06 5.62
CA SER A 157 -16.51 3.46 5.81
C SER A 157 -16.34 4.16 4.45
N PRO A 158 -16.64 5.47 4.35
CA PRO A 158 -16.38 6.26 3.15
C PRO A 158 -14.93 6.12 2.65
N GLU A 159 -13.97 5.89 3.55
CA GLU A 159 -12.56 5.63 3.23
C GLU A 159 -12.35 4.29 2.52
N ALA A 160 -13.00 3.22 3.00
CA ALA A 160 -12.96 1.90 2.36
C ALA A 160 -13.52 1.96 0.93
N LEU A 161 -14.56 2.77 0.72
CA LEU A 161 -15.19 3.00 -0.58
C LEU A 161 -14.35 3.90 -1.50
N ALA A 162 -13.77 4.97 -0.97
CA ALA A 162 -12.87 5.87 -1.70
C ALA A 162 -11.64 5.13 -2.22
N GLY A 163 -11.17 4.11 -1.49
CA GLY A 163 -10.08 3.26 -1.94
C GLY A 163 -10.42 2.39 -3.16
N LEU A 164 -11.69 2.17 -3.50
CA LEU A 164 -12.13 1.27 -4.59
C LEU A 164 -12.07 1.92 -5.97
N GLU A 165 -12.19 3.24 -6.05
CA GLU A 165 -11.68 3.98 -7.20
C GLU A 165 -10.17 3.76 -7.18
N SER A 166 -9.71 2.81 -7.99
CA SER A 166 -8.29 2.51 -8.12
C SER A 166 -7.57 3.78 -8.56
N VAL A 167 -7.10 4.56 -7.60
CA VAL A 167 -5.78 5.14 -7.70
C VAL A 167 -4.88 3.91 -7.77
N PRO A 168 -4.26 3.61 -8.93
CA PRO A 168 -3.15 2.68 -8.92
C PRO A 168 -2.24 3.17 -7.81
N LEU A 169 -2.05 2.37 -6.76
CA LEU A 169 -1.06 2.65 -5.72
C LEU A 169 0.37 2.54 -6.27
N GLU A 170 0.53 2.34 -7.58
CA GLU A 170 1.73 2.65 -8.33
C GLU A 170 2.03 4.15 -8.25
N GLY A 171 3.16 4.48 -7.62
CA GLY A 171 3.67 5.84 -7.56
C GLY A 171 3.29 6.64 -6.33
N LEU A 172 2.72 6.02 -5.28
CA LEU A 172 2.90 6.62 -3.96
C LEU A 172 4.39 6.55 -3.62
N PRO A 173 5.00 7.66 -3.18
CA PRO A 173 6.38 7.62 -2.75
C PRO A 173 6.51 6.58 -1.61
N GLU A 174 7.53 5.73 -1.66
CA GLU A 174 7.84 4.74 -0.60
C GLU A 174 7.96 5.37 0.79
N MET A 175 8.12 6.70 0.84
CA MET A 175 8.29 7.49 2.04
C MET A 175 7.74 8.90 1.80
N PHE A 176 6.87 9.36 2.69
CA PHE A 176 6.32 10.71 2.60
C PHE A 176 7.41 11.75 2.93
N PRO A 177 7.50 12.86 2.18
CA PRO A 177 8.47 13.92 2.45
C PRO A 177 8.16 14.63 3.78
N ALA A 178 9.07 15.51 4.22
CA ALA A 178 8.84 16.34 5.41
C ALA A 178 7.54 17.14 5.28
N GLY A 179 6.86 17.43 6.38
CA GLY A 179 5.60 18.18 6.39
C GLY A 179 4.33 17.33 6.29
N TRP A 180 4.42 16.11 5.74
CA TRP A 180 3.27 15.21 5.58
C TRP A 180 2.99 14.30 6.78
N GLU A 181 3.87 14.30 7.80
CA GLU A 181 3.75 13.46 9.00
C GLU A 181 2.47 13.78 9.78
N ARG A 182 2.06 15.05 9.73
CA ARG A 182 0.86 15.58 10.41
C ARG A 182 -0.42 15.37 9.63
N VAL A 183 -0.32 15.04 8.35
CA VAL A 183 -1.48 14.77 7.51
C VAL A 183 -1.91 13.32 7.70
N THR A 184 -3.19 13.10 7.97
CA THR A 184 -3.77 11.74 8.06
C THR A 184 -3.61 11.01 6.72
N ALA A 185 -3.83 9.68 6.71
CA ALA A 185 -3.86 8.93 5.46
C ALA A 185 -4.95 9.45 4.52
N THR A 186 -6.13 9.75 5.06
CA THR A 186 -7.26 10.37 4.33
C THR A 186 -6.88 11.71 3.72
N GLY A 187 -6.30 12.63 4.49
CA GLY A 187 -5.88 13.94 3.99
C GLY A 187 -4.86 13.85 2.87
N ARG A 188 -3.97 12.86 2.91
CA ARG A 188 -3.01 12.60 1.81
C ARG A 188 -3.74 12.19 0.54
N VAL A 189 -4.66 11.24 0.63
CA VAL A 189 -5.45 10.78 -0.52
C VAL A 189 -6.28 11.93 -1.09
N GLU A 190 -6.89 12.75 -0.23
CA GLU A 190 -7.67 13.92 -0.64
C GLU A 190 -6.81 14.99 -1.30
N ALA A 191 -5.60 15.25 -0.80
CA ALA A 191 -4.67 16.17 -1.43
C ALA A 191 -4.28 15.70 -2.84
N ILE A 192 -4.00 14.41 -3.01
CA ILE A 192 -3.70 13.80 -4.33
C ILE A 192 -4.92 13.91 -5.25
N ARG A 193 -6.13 13.64 -4.74
CA ARG A 193 -7.37 13.78 -5.50
C ARG A 193 -7.60 15.22 -5.95
N ALA A 194 -7.42 16.19 -5.05
CA ALA A 194 -7.53 17.61 -5.35
C ALA A 194 -6.50 18.04 -6.41
N ALA A 195 -5.25 17.61 -6.27
CA ALA A 195 -4.19 17.85 -7.24
C ALA A 195 -4.57 17.31 -8.63
N ARG A 196 -5.07 16.07 -8.69
CA ARG A 196 -5.52 15.44 -9.93
C ARG A 196 -6.68 16.20 -10.58
N ILE A 197 -7.70 16.58 -9.80
CA ILE A 197 -8.83 17.37 -10.31
C ILE A 197 -8.32 18.69 -10.92
N ARG A 198 -7.42 19.40 -10.23
CA ARG A 198 -6.82 20.63 -10.76
C ARG A 198 -5.99 20.39 -12.02
N ALA A 199 -5.27 19.26 -12.10
CA ALA A 199 -4.48 18.92 -13.29
C ALA A 199 -5.37 18.71 -14.51
N TYR A 200 -6.49 18.00 -14.36
CA TYR A 200 -7.49 17.80 -15.41
C TYR A 200 -8.17 19.11 -15.80
N SER A 201 -8.58 19.95 -14.83
CA SER A 201 -9.16 21.27 -15.14
C SER A 201 -8.17 22.14 -15.91
N ALA A 202 -6.91 22.19 -15.48
CA ALA A 202 -5.85 22.91 -16.18
C ALA A 202 -5.62 22.37 -17.60
N MET A 203 -5.68 21.03 -17.79
CA MET A 203 -5.60 20.43 -19.12
C MET A 203 -6.79 20.83 -20.00
N ALA A 204 -8.01 20.78 -19.47
CA ALA A 204 -9.22 21.17 -20.20
C ALA A 204 -9.14 22.64 -20.64
N GLU A 205 -8.77 23.54 -19.72
CA GLU A 205 -8.59 24.97 -20.02
C GLU A 205 -7.49 25.21 -21.06
N HIS A 206 -6.34 24.53 -20.89
CA HIS A 206 -5.22 24.63 -21.83
C HIS A 206 -5.65 24.19 -23.23
N LEU A 207 -6.32 23.04 -23.35
CA LEU A 207 -6.80 22.50 -24.61
C LEU A 207 -7.88 23.40 -25.24
N LYS A 208 -8.87 23.86 -24.47
CA LYS A 208 -9.93 24.78 -24.96
C LYS A 208 -9.36 26.11 -25.43
N GLY A 209 -8.27 26.59 -24.82
CA GLY A 209 -7.57 27.81 -25.21
C GLY A 209 -6.78 27.71 -26.53
N VAL A 210 -6.57 26.51 -27.07
CA VAL A 210 -5.79 26.35 -28.31
C VAL A 210 -6.57 26.90 -29.50
N TYR A 211 -5.93 27.79 -30.26
CA TYR A 211 -6.50 28.35 -31.48
C TYR A 211 -6.43 27.35 -32.65
N LEU A 212 -7.57 27.12 -33.28
CA LEU A 212 -7.73 26.37 -34.53
C LEU A 212 -7.65 27.31 -35.76
N GLY A 213 -8.02 28.59 -35.58
CA GLY A 213 -8.01 29.64 -36.61
C GLY A 213 -7.79 31.05 -36.01
N PRO A 214 -7.90 32.13 -36.81
CA PRO A 214 -7.66 33.49 -36.32
C PRO A 214 -8.63 33.98 -35.22
N LYS A 215 -9.86 33.44 -35.17
CA LYS A 215 -10.90 33.80 -34.20
C LYS A 215 -11.56 32.57 -33.55
N GLU A 216 -10.98 31.41 -33.79
CA GLU A 216 -11.60 30.11 -33.56
C GLU A 216 -10.71 29.33 -32.59
N THR A 217 -11.26 28.92 -31.45
CA THR A 217 -10.58 28.10 -30.45
C THR A 217 -11.21 26.72 -30.36
N VAL A 218 -10.49 25.77 -29.78
CA VAL A 218 -11.03 24.45 -29.42
C VAL A 218 -12.27 24.59 -28.53
N GLY A 219 -12.26 25.53 -27.58
CA GLY A 219 -13.44 25.85 -26.75
C GLY A 219 -14.66 26.20 -27.61
N GLY A 220 -14.49 27.05 -28.63
CA GLY A 220 -15.58 27.36 -29.55
C GLY A 220 -16.13 26.17 -30.34
N LEU A 221 -15.34 25.11 -30.55
CA LEU A 221 -15.77 23.85 -31.18
C LEU A 221 -16.46 22.90 -30.18
N VAL A 222 -15.97 22.84 -28.95
CA VAL A 222 -16.50 21.96 -27.88
C VAL A 222 -17.79 22.52 -27.28
N ASP A 223 -17.81 23.82 -26.98
CA ASP A 223 -18.88 24.46 -26.22
C ASP A 223 -20.15 24.66 -27.09
N GLY A 224 -21.31 24.59 -26.43
CA GLY A 224 -22.62 24.91 -27.02
C GLY A 224 -23.40 23.69 -27.55
N LEU A 225 -22.82 22.49 -27.49
CA LEU A 225 -23.55 21.23 -27.68
C LEU A 225 -23.22 20.28 -26.53
N SER A 226 -24.24 19.86 -25.76
CA SER A 226 -24.05 19.03 -24.56
C SER A 226 -23.32 17.71 -24.83
N ALA A 227 -23.55 17.09 -25.99
CA ALA A 227 -22.87 15.87 -26.40
C ALA A 227 -21.36 16.09 -26.63
N SER A 228 -20.98 17.24 -27.20
CA SER A 228 -19.58 17.62 -27.43
C SER A 228 -18.85 17.89 -26.12
N GLU A 229 -19.50 18.62 -25.21
CA GLU A 229 -18.97 18.90 -23.87
C GLU A 229 -18.77 17.61 -23.07
N ALA A 230 -19.78 16.73 -23.07
CA ALA A 230 -19.69 15.44 -22.38
C ALA A 230 -18.57 14.55 -22.95
N MET A 231 -18.42 14.49 -24.27
CA MET A 231 -17.34 13.73 -24.92
C MET A 231 -15.96 14.30 -24.58
N PHE A 232 -15.80 15.61 -24.63
CA PHE A 232 -14.55 16.28 -24.30
C PHE A 232 -14.17 16.08 -22.83
N ASP A 233 -15.12 16.24 -21.91
CA ASP A 233 -14.90 16.04 -20.48
C ASP A 233 -14.55 14.58 -20.17
N ALA A 234 -15.22 13.62 -20.82
CA ALA A 234 -14.90 12.20 -20.70
C ALA A 234 -13.47 11.90 -21.19
N PHE A 235 -13.08 12.48 -22.32
CA PHE A 235 -11.71 12.37 -22.83
C PHE A 235 -10.69 12.92 -21.83
N VAL A 236 -10.85 14.16 -21.35
CA VAL A 236 -9.91 14.77 -20.40
C VAL A 236 -9.79 13.96 -19.11
N ARG A 237 -10.91 13.47 -18.56
CA ARG A 237 -10.91 12.64 -17.34
C ARG A 237 -10.27 11.26 -17.54
N SER A 238 -10.21 10.77 -18.77
CA SER A 238 -9.57 9.50 -19.12
C SER A 238 -8.04 9.59 -19.27
N LEU A 239 -7.48 10.82 -19.27
CA LEU A 239 -6.05 11.00 -19.51
C LEU A 239 -5.21 10.37 -18.39
N PRO A 240 -4.10 9.70 -18.76
CA PRO A 240 -3.22 9.07 -17.79
C PRO A 240 -2.47 10.11 -16.95
N VAL A 241 -2.24 9.76 -15.69
CA VAL A 241 -1.30 10.49 -14.82
C VAL A 241 0.12 10.26 -15.35
N ALA A 242 0.84 11.34 -15.56
CA ALA A 242 2.17 11.37 -16.14
C ALA A 242 3.25 11.26 -15.07
N GLY A 243 3.59 10.03 -14.69
CA GLY A 243 4.66 9.75 -13.73
C GLY A 243 4.15 9.66 -12.27
N PRO A 244 5.07 9.57 -11.30
CA PRO A 244 4.71 9.40 -9.90
C PRO A 244 4.10 10.69 -9.33
N VAL A 245 3.21 10.52 -8.35
CA VAL A 245 2.67 11.66 -7.59
C VAL A 245 3.78 12.26 -6.77
N ARG A 246 4.01 13.58 -6.90
CA ARG A 246 5.00 14.28 -6.09
C ARG A 246 4.31 14.84 -4.86
N MET A 247 4.88 14.62 -3.69
CA MET A 247 4.44 15.27 -2.47
C MET A 247 5.57 16.22 -2.07
N MET A 248 5.24 17.50 -1.89
CA MET A 248 6.23 18.53 -1.63
C MET A 248 6.37 18.78 -0.12
N PRO A 249 7.52 19.24 0.39
CA PRO A 249 7.73 19.42 1.83
C PRO A 249 6.80 20.43 2.52
N ASP A 250 6.14 21.27 1.74
CA ASP A 250 5.18 22.30 2.17
C ASP A 250 3.74 21.75 2.34
N GLY A 251 3.54 20.45 2.15
CA GLY A 251 2.21 19.83 2.24
C GLY A 251 1.38 19.94 0.97
N ILE A 252 1.99 20.25 -0.18
CA ILE A 252 1.34 20.30 -1.49
C ILE A 252 1.59 19.00 -2.26
N ALA A 253 0.52 18.33 -2.69
CA ALA A 253 0.60 17.23 -3.63
C ALA A 253 0.57 17.78 -5.06
N GLU A 254 1.43 17.27 -5.93
CA GLU A 254 1.45 17.57 -7.36
C GLU A 254 1.17 16.32 -8.17
N VAL A 255 0.31 16.48 -9.17
CA VAL A 255 -0.04 15.44 -10.13
C VAL A 255 0.10 16.02 -11.51
N ASP A 256 0.93 15.37 -12.33
CA ASP A 256 1.04 15.70 -13.75
C ASP A 256 0.03 14.85 -14.55
N VAL A 257 -0.66 15.47 -15.50
CA VAL A 257 -1.49 14.78 -16.49
C VAL A 257 -0.91 15.07 -17.86
N ALA A 258 -0.84 14.05 -18.72
CA ALA A 258 -0.33 14.23 -20.07
C ALA A 258 -1.27 13.68 -21.13
N VAL A 259 -1.22 14.32 -22.29
CA VAL A 259 -1.94 13.90 -23.49
C VAL A 259 -1.04 14.03 -24.71
N MET A 260 -1.16 13.08 -25.64
CA MET A 260 -0.49 13.15 -26.93
C MET A 260 -1.34 13.98 -27.89
N VAL A 261 -0.70 14.87 -28.67
CA VAL A 261 -1.41 15.73 -29.63
C VAL A 261 -2.25 14.95 -30.65
N PRO A 262 -1.83 13.79 -31.17
CA PRO A 262 -2.67 12.96 -32.04
C PRO A 262 -4.00 12.54 -31.41
N ASP A 263 -4.01 12.20 -30.12
CA ASP A 263 -5.23 11.78 -29.41
C ASP A 263 -6.21 12.95 -29.29
N VAL A 264 -5.70 14.16 -29.01
CA VAL A 264 -6.50 15.39 -29.01
C VAL A 264 -7.11 15.65 -30.39
N ILE A 265 -6.30 15.55 -31.46
CA ILE A 265 -6.77 15.74 -32.85
C ILE A 265 -7.91 14.77 -33.17
N GLN A 266 -7.77 13.50 -32.78
CA GLN A 266 -8.79 12.48 -33.03
C GLN A 266 -10.12 12.84 -32.33
N VAL A 267 -10.09 13.15 -31.04
CA VAL A 267 -11.30 13.50 -30.29
C VAL A 267 -11.97 14.76 -30.85
N LEU A 268 -11.20 15.74 -31.32
CA LEU A 268 -11.77 16.93 -31.94
C LEU A 268 -12.45 16.64 -33.30
N LYS A 269 -11.94 15.69 -34.07
CA LYS A 269 -12.59 15.22 -35.31
C LYS A 269 -13.91 14.49 -35.01
N ASP A 270 -13.96 13.72 -33.93
CA ASP A 270 -15.18 13.04 -33.49
C ASP A 270 -16.24 14.06 -33.03
N ILE A 271 -15.84 15.04 -32.22
CA ILE A 271 -16.71 16.16 -31.78
C ILE A 271 -17.23 16.97 -32.98
N ARG A 272 -16.38 17.25 -33.97
CA ARG A 272 -16.78 17.93 -35.21
C ARG A 272 -17.86 17.17 -35.96
N THR A 273 -17.69 15.85 -36.09
CA THR A 273 -18.65 14.96 -36.74
C THR A 273 -19.99 15.02 -36.04
N LEU A 274 -20.00 14.97 -34.71
CA LEU A 274 -21.23 15.10 -33.92
C LEU A 274 -21.94 16.44 -34.12
N ARG A 275 -21.19 17.53 -34.26
CA ARG A 275 -21.76 18.88 -34.42
C ARG A 275 -22.27 19.16 -35.83
N GLY A 276 -21.83 18.40 -36.84
CA GLY A 276 -22.13 18.67 -38.25
C GLY A 276 -21.61 20.03 -38.73
N ALA A 277 -20.59 20.57 -38.06
CA ALA A 277 -20.20 21.97 -38.22
C ALA A 277 -19.26 22.15 -39.43
N ALA A 278 -19.82 22.53 -40.58
CA ALA A 278 -19.10 22.72 -41.85
C ALA A 278 -17.97 23.76 -41.80
N THR A 279 -18.01 24.69 -40.83
CA THR A 279 -16.97 25.72 -40.66
C THR A 279 -15.63 25.15 -40.18
N TRP A 280 -15.65 23.96 -39.59
CA TRP A 280 -14.46 23.27 -39.09
C TRP A 280 -14.14 22.13 -40.05
N THR A 281 -12.96 22.19 -40.69
CA THR A 281 -12.50 21.14 -41.60
C THR A 281 -11.43 20.29 -40.92
N ASP A 282 -11.28 19.04 -41.34
CA ASP A 282 -10.26 18.14 -40.78
C ASP A 282 -8.86 18.71 -40.98
N GLU A 283 -8.59 19.39 -42.10
CA GLU A 283 -7.30 20.05 -42.34
C GLU A 283 -7.03 21.18 -41.34
N ARG A 284 -8.06 21.87 -40.85
CA ARG A 284 -7.88 22.89 -39.80
C ARG A 284 -7.49 22.26 -38.48
N ILE A 285 -8.13 21.14 -38.11
CA ILE A 285 -7.82 20.40 -36.88
C ILE A 285 -6.42 19.79 -36.99
N ASP A 286 -6.05 19.20 -38.13
CA ASP A 286 -4.74 18.58 -38.32
C ASP A 286 -3.58 19.57 -38.19
N ARG A 287 -3.81 20.84 -38.53
CA ARG A 287 -2.82 21.92 -38.31
C ARG A 287 -2.53 22.20 -36.84
N LEU A 288 -3.28 21.65 -35.88
CA LEU A 288 -2.90 21.66 -34.45
C LEU A 288 -1.52 21.06 -34.22
N SER A 289 -1.21 19.97 -34.93
CA SER A 289 0.11 19.30 -34.83
C SER A 289 1.28 20.21 -35.22
N LEU A 290 1.03 21.19 -36.11
CA LEU A 290 2.03 22.18 -36.54
C LEU A 290 2.14 23.36 -35.57
N ARG A 291 1.05 23.69 -34.87
CA ARG A 291 1.00 24.82 -33.91
C ARG A 291 1.51 24.44 -32.53
N LEU A 292 1.20 23.24 -32.08
CA LEU A 292 1.67 22.69 -30.82
C LEU A 292 3.10 22.20 -31.06
N LYS A 293 4.09 23.01 -30.63
CA LYS A 293 5.52 22.70 -30.76
C LYS A 293 5.91 21.36 -30.11
N SER A 294 5.12 20.91 -29.14
CA SER A 294 5.34 19.68 -28.40
C SER A 294 4.36 18.59 -28.85
N ARG A 295 4.85 17.37 -29.08
CA ARG A 295 4.02 16.20 -29.38
C ARG A 295 3.19 15.71 -28.18
N ARG A 296 3.59 16.12 -26.98
CA ARG A 296 2.99 15.79 -25.71
C ARG A 296 2.73 17.07 -24.94
N LEU A 297 1.51 17.25 -24.47
CA LEU A 297 1.13 18.32 -23.57
C LEU A 297 1.10 17.75 -22.15
N VAL A 298 1.58 18.53 -21.19
CA VAL A 298 1.60 18.17 -19.78
C VAL A 298 1.07 19.34 -18.99
N THR A 299 0.16 19.08 -18.06
CA THR A 299 -0.29 20.06 -17.06
C THR A 299 -0.07 19.49 -15.67
N THR A 300 0.28 20.36 -14.74
CA THR A 300 0.47 20.01 -13.33
C THR A 300 -0.69 20.60 -12.54
N GLY A 301 -1.30 19.78 -11.69
CA GLY A 301 -2.26 20.24 -10.70
C GLY A 301 -1.69 20.13 -9.30
N HIS A 302 -2.13 21.04 -8.42
CA HIS A 302 -1.69 21.14 -7.04
C HIS A 302 -2.87 20.92 -6.09
N GLY A 303 -2.67 20.15 -5.03
CA GLY A 303 -3.68 19.86 -4.03
C GLY A 303 -3.12 19.91 -2.62
N MET A 304 -3.92 20.41 -1.68
CA MET A 304 -3.58 20.47 -0.27
C MET A 304 -4.58 19.60 0.50
N PRO A 305 -4.15 18.96 1.60
CA PRO A 305 -5.07 18.25 2.48
C PRO A 305 -6.05 19.24 3.12
N PRO A 306 -7.30 18.83 3.40
CA PRO A 306 -8.21 19.67 4.19
C PRO A 306 -7.64 19.95 5.57
N ALA A 307 -7.92 21.14 6.11
CA ALA A 307 -7.40 21.55 7.42
C ALA A 307 -7.81 20.59 8.55
N SER A 308 -8.97 19.93 8.45
CA SER A 308 -9.43 18.90 9.40
C SER A 308 -8.55 17.65 9.41
N GLU A 309 -7.93 17.34 8.28
CA GLU A 309 -7.05 16.18 8.09
C GLU A 309 -5.58 16.51 8.35
N VAL A 310 -5.26 17.79 8.59
CA VAL A 310 -3.97 18.24 9.08
C VAL A 310 -4.06 18.29 10.59
N ARG A 311 -3.36 17.38 11.27
CA ARG A 311 -3.27 17.45 12.73
C ARG A 311 -2.63 18.78 13.11
N PRO A 312 -3.26 19.59 13.99
CA PRO A 312 -2.73 20.88 14.38
C PRO A 312 -1.31 20.70 14.92
N ALA A 313 -0.41 21.57 14.46
CA ALA A 313 0.96 21.61 14.94
C ALA A 313 0.95 21.98 16.42
N ASP A 314 1.21 21.03 17.32
CA ASP A 314 1.71 21.19 18.70
C ASP A 314 1.15 22.31 19.60
N ALA A 315 0.04 22.94 19.23
CA ALA A 315 -0.55 24.00 20.02
C ALA A 315 -1.18 23.42 21.29
N ALA A 316 -1.62 22.16 21.29
CA ALA A 316 -2.18 21.54 22.50
C ALA A 316 -1.11 21.18 23.55
N VAL A 317 0.07 20.70 23.14
CA VAL A 317 1.15 20.37 24.09
C VAL A 317 1.80 21.64 24.63
N VAL A 318 1.96 22.68 23.80
CA VAL A 318 2.52 23.97 24.23
C VAL A 318 1.49 24.83 24.98
N ALA A 319 0.21 24.84 24.60
CA ALA A 319 -0.81 25.65 25.29
C ALA A 319 -1.25 25.05 26.64
N GLY A 320 -1.07 23.75 26.85
CA GLY A 320 -1.32 23.10 28.13
C GLY A 320 -0.21 23.31 29.17
N GLY A 321 0.95 23.86 28.79
CA GLY A 321 2.10 24.02 29.68
C GLY A 321 2.70 22.70 30.17
N VAL A 322 2.38 21.57 29.53
CA VAL A 322 2.98 20.27 29.87
C VAL A 322 4.40 20.28 29.34
N ALA A 323 5.37 20.28 30.25
CA ALA A 323 6.77 20.17 29.90
C ALA A 323 6.99 18.83 29.16
N LEU A 324 7.39 18.92 27.89
CA LEU A 324 7.82 17.77 27.11
C LEU A 324 9.02 17.13 27.82
N PRO A 325 9.08 15.80 27.96
CA PRO A 325 10.31 15.12 28.34
C PRO A 325 11.42 15.45 27.34
N ASP A 326 12.65 15.62 27.82
CA ASP A 326 13.80 15.99 26.96
C ASP A 326 13.93 15.08 25.74
N TRP A 327 13.73 13.77 25.93
CA TRP A 327 13.80 12.76 24.86
C TRP A 327 12.74 12.94 23.77
N ALA A 328 11.59 13.56 24.07
CA ALA A 328 10.52 13.72 23.09
C ALA A 328 10.90 14.74 21.99
N ALA A 329 11.79 15.68 22.30
CA ALA A 329 12.33 16.63 21.33
C ALA A 329 13.50 16.04 20.50
N GLU A 330 14.02 14.87 20.90
CA GLU A 330 15.17 14.24 20.25
C GLU A 330 14.78 13.52 18.96
N THR A 331 15.81 13.15 18.20
CA THR A 331 15.70 12.35 17.00
C THR A 331 16.66 11.19 17.10
N ILE A 332 16.15 9.97 16.89
CA ILE A 332 16.99 8.77 16.80
C ILE A 332 17.60 8.68 15.42
N GLU A 333 18.89 8.41 15.37
CA GLU A 333 19.61 8.04 14.17
C GLU A 333 20.23 6.66 14.33
N ALA A 334 20.18 5.85 13.27
CA ALA A 334 20.83 4.56 13.27
C ALA A 334 21.36 4.22 11.88
N HIS A 335 22.49 3.53 11.87
CA HIS A 335 23.17 3.08 10.67
C HIS A 335 23.03 1.57 10.55
N GLY A 336 22.94 1.09 9.32
CA GLY A 336 22.98 -0.32 9.00
C GLY A 336 23.90 -0.52 7.82
N GLU A 337 24.78 -1.52 7.94
CA GLU A 337 25.70 -1.91 6.89
C GLU A 337 25.46 -3.36 6.50
N ALA A 338 25.54 -3.65 5.21
CA ALA A 338 25.49 -5.02 4.71
C ALA A 338 26.52 -5.23 3.59
N PRO A 339 27.30 -6.32 3.63
CA PRO A 339 28.24 -6.66 2.57
C PRO A 339 27.50 -7.08 1.30
N PHE A 340 28.15 -6.93 0.14
CA PHE A 340 27.69 -7.57 -1.09
C PHE A 340 27.79 -9.09 -0.94
N SER A 341 26.79 -9.81 -1.46
CA SER A 341 26.84 -11.27 -1.50
C SER A 341 27.92 -11.70 -2.50
N ALA A 342 28.90 -12.49 -2.03
CA ALA A 342 29.99 -13.01 -2.86
C ALA A 342 29.52 -14.06 -3.87
N ASP A 343 28.36 -14.68 -3.61
CA ASP A 343 27.84 -15.80 -4.39
C ASP A 343 26.90 -15.35 -5.53
N MET A 344 26.59 -14.05 -5.62
CA MET A 344 25.73 -13.51 -6.66
C MET A 344 26.52 -13.10 -7.90
N ALA A 345 26.18 -13.69 -9.05
CA ALA A 345 26.83 -13.38 -10.33
C ALA A 345 26.47 -11.98 -10.85
N ASP A 346 25.26 -11.50 -10.58
CA ASP A 346 24.82 -10.15 -10.97
C ASP A 346 25.18 -9.12 -9.89
N ARG A 347 26.01 -8.15 -10.29
CA ARG A 347 26.50 -7.09 -9.42
C ARG A 347 25.42 -6.06 -9.07
N GLU A 348 24.46 -5.81 -9.96
CA GLU A 348 23.36 -4.88 -9.68
C GLU A 348 22.36 -5.51 -8.71
N GLU A 349 22.04 -6.79 -8.90
CA GLU A 349 21.20 -7.53 -7.95
C GLU A 349 21.85 -7.60 -6.57
N ALA A 350 23.16 -7.87 -6.49
CA ALA A 350 23.92 -7.86 -5.24
C ALA A 350 23.89 -6.50 -4.54
N ARG A 351 23.94 -5.39 -5.30
CA ARG A 351 23.82 -4.02 -4.75
C ARG A 351 22.44 -3.76 -4.18
N VAL A 352 21.39 -4.11 -4.92
CA VAL A 352 20.01 -3.94 -4.47
C VAL A 352 19.76 -4.76 -3.20
N LEU A 353 20.25 -6.00 -3.14
CA LEU A 353 20.10 -6.83 -1.94
C LEU A 353 20.89 -6.28 -0.74
N ALA A 354 22.13 -5.83 -0.95
CA ALA A 354 22.92 -5.23 0.11
C ALA A 354 22.27 -3.94 0.64
N ALA A 355 21.78 -3.06 -0.23
CA ALA A 355 21.07 -1.86 0.17
C ALA A 355 19.81 -2.16 1.00
N ARG A 356 19.03 -3.17 0.59
CA ARG A 356 17.85 -3.63 1.35
C ARG A 356 18.23 -4.20 2.72
N SER A 357 19.27 -5.04 2.77
CA SER A 357 19.76 -5.67 4.00
C SER A 357 20.31 -4.62 4.98
N ALA A 358 21.06 -3.63 4.46
CA ALA A 358 21.55 -2.49 5.22
C ALA A 358 20.40 -1.68 5.82
N LYS A 359 19.35 -1.40 5.02
CA LYS A 359 18.13 -0.72 5.51
C LYS A 359 17.43 -1.50 6.62
N VAL A 360 17.30 -2.83 6.49
CA VAL A 360 16.71 -3.69 7.53
C VAL A 360 17.52 -3.63 8.84
N ARG A 361 18.85 -3.68 8.75
CA ARG A 361 19.72 -3.55 9.92
C ARG A 361 19.60 -2.19 10.60
N ALA A 362 19.59 -1.11 9.80
CA ALA A 362 19.37 0.23 10.31
C ALA A 362 18.00 0.35 11.01
N LEU A 363 16.94 -0.23 10.41
CA LEU A 363 15.60 -0.23 11.00
C LEU A 363 15.56 -1.02 12.32
N SER A 364 16.24 -2.17 12.38
CA SER A 364 16.36 -2.95 13.62
C SER A 364 17.09 -2.16 14.71
N ALA A 365 18.11 -1.39 14.35
CA ALA A 365 18.84 -0.54 15.28
C ALA A 365 17.97 0.64 15.79
N VAL A 366 17.20 1.29 14.91
CA VAL A 366 16.19 2.30 15.33
C VAL A 366 15.18 1.68 16.28
N ALA A 367 14.59 0.54 15.93
CA ALA A 367 13.58 -0.13 16.76
C ALA A 367 14.13 -0.49 18.15
N LYS A 368 15.38 -0.95 18.24
CA LYS A 368 16.03 -1.24 19.53
C LYS A 368 16.19 0.02 20.39
N GLN A 369 16.63 1.14 19.79
CA GLN A 369 16.74 2.41 20.51
C GLN A 369 15.37 2.90 20.98
N VAL A 370 14.33 2.80 20.13
CA VAL A 370 12.94 3.16 20.47
C VAL A 370 12.41 2.32 21.62
N ASP A 371 12.63 1.00 21.60
CA ASP A 371 12.21 0.06 22.65
C ASP A 371 12.72 0.44 24.05
N ASP A 372 13.93 1.00 24.10
CA ASP A 372 14.64 1.34 25.33
C ASP A 372 14.29 2.76 25.84
N VAL A 373 13.49 3.54 25.10
CA VAL A 373 12.98 4.85 25.55
C VAL A 373 12.05 4.68 26.76
N ALA A 374 12.29 5.48 27.80
CA ALA A 374 11.46 5.51 29.02
C ALA A 374 10.29 6.49 28.86
N LEU A 375 9.05 5.98 28.91
CA LEU A 375 7.83 6.76 28.71
C LEU A 375 7.38 7.54 29.96
N GLY A 376 7.91 7.18 31.14
CA GLY A 376 7.48 7.66 32.46
C GLY A 376 7.35 6.49 33.44
N ASP A 377 7.39 6.77 34.75
CA ASP A 377 7.22 5.77 35.83
C ASP A 377 8.17 4.54 35.76
N GLY A 378 9.30 4.68 35.06
CA GLY A 378 10.24 3.58 34.82
C GLY A 378 9.78 2.55 33.78
N VAL A 379 8.68 2.79 33.08
CA VAL A 379 8.16 1.92 32.02
C VAL A 379 8.82 2.26 30.69
N THR A 380 9.38 1.27 30.01
CA THR A 380 9.93 1.45 28.65
C THR A 380 8.88 1.21 27.57
N VAL A 381 9.14 1.72 26.37
CA VAL A 381 8.32 1.44 25.17
C VAL A 381 8.14 -0.06 24.96
N ARG A 382 9.20 -0.86 25.11
CA ARG A 382 9.14 -2.32 25.00
C ARG A 382 8.14 -2.93 25.99
N GLN A 383 8.21 -2.52 27.26
CA GLN A 383 7.32 -3.02 28.32
C GLN A 383 5.87 -2.61 28.08
N ARG A 384 5.63 -1.36 27.64
CA ARG A 384 4.30 -0.88 27.28
C ARG A 384 3.73 -1.65 26.09
N ALA A 385 4.52 -1.84 25.03
CA ALA A 385 4.10 -2.59 23.85
C ALA A 385 3.82 -4.07 24.16
N ALA A 386 4.48 -4.66 25.16
CA ALA A 386 4.20 -6.03 25.60
C ALA A 386 2.80 -6.16 26.25
N THR A 387 2.34 -5.14 26.97
CA THR A 387 1.09 -5.15 27.75
C THR A 387 -0.10 -4.53 27.01
N ASP A 388 0.14 -3.57 26.11
CA ASP A 388 -0.89 -2.82 25.40
C ASP A 388 -0.85 -3.09 23.89
N SER A 389 -1.86 -3.84 23.39
CA SER A 389 -1.96 -4.19 21.97
C SER A 389 -2.29 -3.00 21.06
N ARG A 390 -2.93 -1.95 21.57
CA ARG A 390 -3.21 -0.73 20.80
C ARG A 390 -1.91 0.04 20.62
N PHE A 391 -1.19 0.29 21.71
CA PHE A 391 0.12 0.94 21.66
C PHE A 391 1.08 0.19 20.74
N ARG A 392 1.08 -1.15 20.74
CA ARG A 392 1.89 -1.95 19.81
C ARG A 392 1.55 -1.70 18.33
N ARG A 393 0.27 -1.54 17.98
CA ARG A 393 -0.16 -1.19 16.61
C ARG A 393 0.32 0.21 16.25
N ASP A 394 0.12 1.18 17.14
CA ASP A 394 0.54 2.57 16.91
C ASP A 394 2.06 2.69 16.80
N LEU A 395 2.81 1.93 17.62
CA LEU A 395 4.26 1.80 17.55
C LEU A 395 4.72 1.21 16.21
N THR A 396 4.03 0.19 15.70
CA THR A 396 4.33 -0.38 14.38
C THR A 396 4.14 0.67 13.28
N THR A 397 3.06 1.46 13.35
CA THR A 397 2.82 2.57 12.43
C THR A 397 3.87 3.67 12.59
N PHE A 398 4.28 3.99 13.81
CA PHE A 398 5.32 4.96 14.09
C PHE A 398 6.68 4.56 13.49
N LEU A 399 7.11 3.30 13.69
CA LEU A 399 8.34 2.76 13.11
C LEU A 399 8.30 2.70 11.57
N SER A 400 7.11 2.65 10.96
CA SER A 400 6.99 2.78 9.50
C SER A 400 7.29 4.20 8.99
N GLY A 401 7.30 5.20 9.88
CA GLY A 401 7.64 6.60 9.58
C GLY A 401 9.14 6.91 9.56
N VAL A 402 10.00 5.91 9.74
CA VAL A 402 11.46 6.05 9.71
C VAL A 402 11.93 6.55 8.34
N ARG A 403 12.84 7.53 8.34
CA ARG A 403 13.33 8.18 7.13
C ARG A 403 14.74 7.77 6.75
N THR A 404 14.99 7.57 5.47
CA THR A 404 16.36 7.38 4.97
C THR A 404 17.03 8.73 4.75
N VAL A 405 18.11 8.99 5.48
CA VAL A 405 18.90 10.22 5.38
C VAL A 405 20.08 10.05 4.44
N ALA A 406 20.67 8.85 4.42
CA ALA A 406 21.73 8.50 3.50
C ALA A 406 21.61 7.03 3.06
N SER A 407 22.01 6.76 1.82
CA SER A 407 22.11 5.42 1.25
C SER A 407 23.25 5.43 0.23
N ARG A 408 24.33 4.73 0.51
CA ARG A 408 25.55 4.78 -0.31
C ARG A 408 26.37 3.49 -0.19
N PRO A 409 27.24 3.18 -1.16
CA PRO A 409 28.26 2.15 -0.98
C PRO A 409 29.15 2.50 0.24
N THR A 410 29.63 1.47 0.94
CA THR A 410 30.65 1.64 1.99
C THR A 410 31.95 2.19 1.39
N GLU A 411 32.79 2.85 2.20
CA GLU A 411 34.06 3.45 1.73
C GLU A 411 35.01 2.42 1.10
N ASP A 412 34.98 1.18 1.57
CA ASP A 412 35.76 0.07 1.02
C ASP A 412 35.18 -0.53 -0.28
N GLY A 413 33.98 -0.09 -0.68
CA GLY A 413 33.26 -0.59 -1.85
C GLY A 413 32.84 -2.06 -1.75
N LYS A 414 32.85 -2.67 -0.56
CA LYS A 414 32.50 -4.08 -0.35
C LYS A 414 31.08 -4.30 0.18
N GLY A 415 30.35 -3.22 0.46
CA GLY A 415 29.00 -3.29 0.95
C GLY A 415 28.20 -2.02 0.70
N TRP A 416 27.12 -1.89 1.44
CA TRP A 416 26.21 -0.77 1.40
C TRP A 416 25.89 -0.29 2.81
N GLU A 417 25.85 1.02 2.99
CA GLU A 417 25.49 1.70 4.24
C GLU A 417 24.17 2.47 4.05
N VAL A 418 23.25 2.31 4.99
CA VAL A 418 22.00 3.08 5.07
C VAL A 418 21.90 3.75 6.43
N ALA A 419 21.71 5.06 6.45
CA ALA A 419 21.42 5.83 7.65
C ALA A 419 19.93 6.18 7.71
N LEU A 420 19.30 5.85 8.83
CA LEU A 420 17.90 6.11 9.11
C LEU A 420 17.73 7.11 10.25
N ARG A 421 16.64 7.89 10.21
CA ARG A 421 16.30 8.92 11.18
C ARG A 421 14.83 8.84 11.58
N LEU A 422 14.53 8.98 12.87
CA LEU A 422 13.18 8.94 13.43
C LEU A 422 13.00 9.99 14.54
N PRO A 423 12.17 11.04 14.33
CA PRO A 423 11.82 11.99 15.38
C PRO A 423 10.98 11.34 16.48
N LEU A 424 11.28 11.62 17.76
CA LEU A 424 10.61 10.97 18.90
C LEU A 424 9.34 11.67 19.40
N LEU A 425 9.05 12.89 18.95
CA LEU A 425 7.87 13.64 19.42
C LEU A 425 6.57 12.85 19.25
N ARG A 426 6.44 12.16 18.11
CA ARG A 426 5.28 11.32 17.80
C ARG A 426 5.13 10.16 18.78
N LEU A 427 6.23 9.57 19.23
CA LEU A 427 6.21 8.50 20.23
C LEU A 427 5.62 9.01 21.55
N TYR A 428 5.98 10.22 21.96
CA TYR A 428 5.41 10.86 23.14
C TYR A 428 3.90 11.08 22.98
N GLU A 429 3.45 11.66 21.86
CA GLU A 429 2.04 11.97 21.60
C GLU A 429 1.09 10.78 21.80
N PHE A 430 1.43 9.59 21.25
CA PHE A 430 0.56 8.41 21.40
C PHE A 430 0.87 7.56 22.63
N SER A 431 1.95 7.88 23.37
CA SER A 431 2.21 7.27 24.67
C SER A 431 1.34 7.84 25.79
N LEU A 432 0.79 9.03 25.58
CA LEU A 432 -0.15 9.64 26.52
C LEU A 432 -1.43 8.81 26.63
N PRO A 433 -2.01 8.69 27.85
CA PRO A 433 -3.28 8.01 28.02
C PRO A 433 -4.36 8.69 27.17
N HIS A 434 -5.11 7.89 26.43
CA HIS A 434 -6.33 8.35 25.78
C HIS A 434 -7.45 8.26 26.81
N ASP A 435 -7.81 9.40 27.41
CA ASP A 435 -9.02 9.54 28.24
C ASP A 435 -10.29 9.40 27.41
#